data_AF-A0A8H3S7K6-F1
#
_entry.id   AF-A0A8H3S7K6-F1
#
_cell.length_a   1.000
_cell.length_b   1.000
_cell.length_c   1.000
_cell.angle_alpha   90.00
_cell.angle_beta   90.00
_cell.angle_gamma   90.00
#
_symmetry.space_group_name_H-M   'P 1'
#
loop_
_entity.id
_entity.type
_entity.pdbx_description
1 polymer ?
#
loop_
_entity_poly.entity_id
_entity_poly.type
_entity_poly.pdbx_seq_one_letter_code
_entity_poly.pdbx_strand_id
1 'polypeptide(L)'
;MPPKSGVLVPLYIYPVSTTTWAPLYDAIAAHPDLDFLVVVNPNSGPGDLPSPNKDYAREVPKLNAFPNVYTVGYIRIHYCDKPLEDVYEEIDRYASWSASEGLGLGGILLDETPNHYSEEREAYLLACTKYIKSHDGILRDRMVVHNPGTPPDAGLADTCPDLILTCEEPYERYSSDEVQHRLAELPYDRSRCGYMINAVPVGGLAGLVRELRDRAAYLFVTEVEGDFYERFGPTSWEGLMHALME
;
A
#
# COMPACT_ATOMS: atom_id res chain seq x y z
N MET A 1 9.97 -15.42 18.64
CA MET A 1 10.22 -14.15 17.93
C MET A 1 9.04 -13.95 17.00
N PRO A 2 8.43 -12.75 16.95
CA PRO A 2 7.32 -12.49 16.05
C PRO A 2 7.77 -12.68 14.60
N PRO A 3 6.90 -13.12 13.68
CA PRO A 3 7.25 -13.28 12.29
C PRO A 3 7.65 -11.94 11.67
N LYS A 4 8.49 -11.98 10.63
CA LYS A 4 8.97 -10.78 9.93
C LYS A 4 7.83 -10.13 9.15
N SER A 5 7.69 -8.82 9.28
CA SER A 5 6.81 -7.99 8.42
C SER A 5 7.67 -6.98 7.67
N GLY A 6 7.19 -6.55 6.50
CA GLY A 6 7.70 -5.41 5.76
C GLY A 6 7.02 -4.11 6.18
N VAL A 7 7.54 -3.02 5.63
CA VAL A 7 7.01 -1.66 5.79
C VAL A 7 6.04 -1.39 4.66
N LEU A 8 4.81 -1.00 4.97
CA LEU A 8 3.89 -0.40 4.00
C LEU A 8 4.10 1.11 4.02
N VAL A 9 4.28 1.72 2.85
CA VAL A 9 4.50 3.17 2.72
C VAL A 9 3.51 3.77 1.73
N PRO A 10 2.35 4.27 2.20
CA PRO A 10 1.47 5.12 1.40
C PRO A 10 2.18 6.47 1.17
N LEU A 11 3.01 6.55 0.12
CA LEU A 11 3.90 7.68 -0.12
C LEU A 11 3.16 8.81 -0.83
N TYR A 12 2.20 9.43 -0.12
CA TYR A 12 1.34 10.48 -0.67
C TYR A 12 1.94 11.88 -0.42
N ILE A 13 3.27 11.92 -0.32
CA ILE A 13 4.07 13.13 -0.18
C ILE A 13 4.54 13.53 -1.58
N TYR A 14 4.03 14.63 -2.13
CA TYR A 14 4.47 15.08 -3.45
C TYR A 14 5.99 15.38 -3.46
N PRO A 15 6.79 14.82 -4.40
CA PRO A 15 8.24 14.97 -4.40
C PRO A 15 8.70 16.35 -4.93
N VAL A 16 8.42 17.43 -4.21
CA VAL A 16 8.75 18.81 -4.63
C VAL A 16 10.25 18.99 -4.90
N SER A 17 11.10 18.35 -4.12
CA SER A 17 12.56 18.44 -4.26
C SER A 17 13.24 17.08 -4.20
N THR A 18 14.56 17.06 -4.43
CA THR A 18 15.39 15.85 -4.29
C THR A 18 15.56 15.37 -2.85
N THR A 19 15.12 16.16 -1.87
CA THR A 19 15.23 15.85 -0.44
C THR A 19 13.88 15.59 0.22
N THR A 20 12.76 15.76 -0.50
CA THR A 20 11.41 15.54 0.08
C THR A 20 11.23 14.13 0.61
N TRP A 21 11.77 13.12 -0.09
CA TRP A 21 11.71 11.71 0.31
C TRP A 21 12.98 11.23 1.04
N ALA A 22 13.86 12.15 1.48
CA ALA A 22 15.08 11.77 2.19
C ALA A 22 14.83 10.85 3.40
N PRO A 23 13.81 11.08 4.27
CA PRO A 23 13.54 10.17 5.39
C PRO A 23 13.22 8.73 4.98
N LEU A 24 12.60 8.53 3.80
CA LEU A 24 12.35 7.20 3.25
C LEU A 24 13.63 6.58 2.71
N TYR A 25 14.43 7.33 1.94
CA TYR A 25 15.71 6.82 1.43
C TYR A 25 16.68 6.43 2.55
N ASP A 26 16.77 7.25 3.60
CA ASP A 26 17.62 6.98 4.76
C ASP A 26 17.20 5.70 5.48
N ALA A 27 15.88 5.49 5.66
CA ALA A 27 15.35 4.27 6.27
C ALA A 27 15.61 3.02 5.40
N ILE A 28 15.37 3.10 4.09
CA ILE A 28 15.64 1.99 3.15
C ILE A 28 17.11 1.58 3.20
N ALA A 29 18.02 2.55 3.16
CA ALA A 29 19.45 2.31 3.16
C ALA A 29 19.97 1.78 4.51
N ALA A 30 19.42 2.26 5.63
CA ALA A 30 19.79 1.81 6.97
C ALA A 30 19.29 0.39 7.29
N HIS A 31 18.22 -0.07 6.63
CA HIS A 31 17.57 -1.35 6.91
C HIS A 31 17.45 -2.23 5.65
N PRO A 32 18.57 -2.72 5.08
CA PRO A 32 18.55 -3.52 3.86
C PRO A 32 17.80 -4.85 4.00
N ASP A 33 17.61 -5.33 5.23
CA ASP A 33 16.86 -6.55 5.53
C ASP A 33 15.35 -6.30 5.67
N LEU A 34 14.86 -5.06 5.69
CA LEU A 34 13.43 -4.75 5.68
C LEU A 34 12.93 -4.58 4.24
N ASP A 35 11.81 -5.22 3.94
CA ASP A 35 11.11 -5.07 2.67
C ASP A 35 10.16 -3.87 2.73
N PHE A 36 10.26 -2.94 1.77
CA PHE A 36 9.42 -1.74 1.68
C PHE A 36 8.45 -1.87 0.50
N LEU A 37 7.15 -1.96 0.80
CA LEU A 37 6.08 -1.85 -0.18
C LEU A 37 5.64 -0.38 -0.28
N VAL A 38 6.08 0.31 -1.34
CA VAL A 38 5.88 1.75 -1.51
C VAL A 38 4.77 2.00 -2.52
N VAL A 39 3.71 2.69 -2.09
CA VAL A 39 2.56 3.06 -2.93
C VAL A 39 2.81 4.44 -3.51
N VAL A 40 2.99 4.50 -4.84
CA VAL A 40 3.22 5.74 -5.59
C VAL A 40 1.89 6.29 -6.07
N ASN A 41 1.56 7.54 -5.70
CA ASN A 41 0.29 8.18 -6.00
C ASN A 41 0.46 9.62 -6.49
N PRO A 42 0.69 9.85 -7.80
CA PRO A 42 0.81 11.19 -8.35
C PRO A 42 -0.37 12.12 -8.09
N ASN A 43 -1.61 11.66 -8.33
CA ASN A 43 -2.82 12.45 -8.11
C ASN A 43 -4.09 11.56 -8.08
N SER A 44 -4.28 10.77 -7.02
CA SER A 44 -5.34 9.76 -6.93
C SER A 44 -5.34 8.78 -8.12
N GLY A 45 -4.16 8.45 -8.62
CA GLY A 45 -3.94 7.84 -9.92
C GLY A 45 -2.59 8.26 -10.53
N PRO A 46 -2.28 7.82 -11.76
CA PRO A 46 -1.00 8.09 -12.44
C PRO A 46 -0.76 9.57 -12.81
N GLY A 47 -1.74 10.44 -12.51
CA GLY A 47 -1.72 11.85 -12.88
C GLY A 47 -2.03 12.10 -14.36
N ASP A 48 -2.11 13.39 -14.70
CA ASP A 48 -2.32 13.85 -16.07
C ASP A 48 -1.06 13.70 -16.92
N LEU A 49 -1.22 13.73 -18.24
CA LEU A 49 -0.08 13.74 -19.16
C LEU A 49 0.68 15.08 -19.11
N PRO A 50 2.02 15.07 -19.15
CA PRO A 50 2.90 13.90 -19.19
C PRO A 50 2.92 13.13 -17.86
N SER A 51 2.82 11.80 -17.93
CA SER A 51 2.83 10.89 -16.78
C SER A 51 4.01 9.89 -16.90
N PRO A 52 4.90 9.78 -15.89
CA PRO A 52 4.90 10.61 -14.70
C PRO A 52 5.26 12.06 -15.04
N ASN A 53 4.87 13.00 -14.18
CA ASN A 53 5.43 14.35 -14.26
C ASN A 53 6.94 14.32 -13.95
N LYS A 54 7.63 15.44 -14.20
CA LYS A 54 9.09 15.54 -14.01
C LYS A 54 9.58 15.21 -12.59
N ASP A 55 8.75 15.41 -11.57
CA ASP A 55 9.13 15.24 -10.17
C ASP A 55 9.10 13.76 -9.78
N TYR A 56 8.03 13.05 -10.17
CA TYR A 56 7.99 11.59 -10.05
C TYR A 56 9.00 10.90 -10.97
N ALA A 57 9.19 11.39 -12.20
CA ALA A 57 10.19 10.89 -13.13
C ALA A 57 11.63 10.95 -12.57
N ARG A 58 11.89 11.90 -11.67
CA ARG A 58 13.18 12.08 -10.99
C ARG A 58 13.37 11.16 -9.79
N GLU A 59 12.32 10.91 -9.01
CA GLU A 59 12.44 10.21 -7.72
C GLU A 59 12.12 8.71 -7.78
N VAL A 60 11.15 8.29 -8.58
CA VAL A 60 10.75 6.86 -8.70
C VAL A 60 11.93 5.96 -9.11
N PRO A 61 12.83 6.34 -10.04
CA PRO A 61 13.99 5.51 -10.38
C PRO A 61 14.94 5.29 -9.20
N LYS A 62 15.05 6.26 -8.29
CA LYS A 62 15.88 6.12 -7.09
C LYS A 62 15.28 5.10 -6.12
N LEU A 63 13.96 5.13 -5.91
CA LEU A 63 13.26 4.11 -5.12
C LEU A 63 13.49 2.72 -5.72
N ASN A 64 13.27 2.58 -7.03
CA ASN A 64 13.38 1.32 -7.73
C ASN A 64 14.82 0.77 -7.82
N ALA A 65 15.83 1.59 -7.57
CA ALA A 65 17.23 1.16 -7.52
C ALA A 65 17.57 0.36 -6.24
N PHE A 66 16.76 0.47 -5.18
CA PHE A 66 16.95 -0.31 -3.96
C PHE A 66 16.37 -1.72 -4.09
N PRO A 67 17.14 -2.78 -3.80
CA PRO A 67 16.69 -4.16 -3.97
C PRO A 67 15.57 -4.56 -2.99
N ASN A 68 15.49 -3.90 -1.84
CA ASN A 68 14.48 -4.12 -0.81
C ASN A 68 13.25 -3.21 -0.95
N VAL A 69 13.09 -2.53 -2.09
CA VAL A 69 11.92 -1.70 -2.40
C VAL A 69 11.07 -2.36 -3.49
N TYR A 70 9.76 -2.40 -3.25
CA TYR A 70 8.74 -2.80 -4.20
C TYR A 70 7.75 -1.65 -4.38
N THR A 71 7.71 -1.06 -5.57
CA THR A 71 6.78 0.03 -5.88
C THR A 71 5.50 -0.49 -6.52
N VAL A 72 4.36 0.04 -6.07
CA VAL A 72 3.05 -0.18 -6.69
C VAL A 72 2.38 1.16 -7.03
N GLY A 73 1.64 1.22 -8.13
CA GLY A 73 0.87 2.40 -8.53
C GLY A 73 -0.51 2.42 -7.87
N TYR A 74 -0.91 3.56 -7.31
CA TYR A 74 -2.24 3.74 -6.72
C TYR A 74 -3.30 4.02 -7.78
N ILE A 75 -4.46 3.36 -7.69
CA ILE A 75 -5.67 3.63 -8.48
C ILE A 75 -6.89 3.60 -7.57
N ARG A 76 -7.67 4.67 -7.53
CA ARG A 76 -8.96 4.72 -6.80
C ARG A 76 -10.09 4.16 -7.67
N ILE A 77 -10.83 3.15 -7.22
CA ILE A 77 -11.89 2.51 -8.01
C ILE A 77 -13.32 2.79 -7.54
N HIS A 78 -13.50 3.63 -6.51
CA HIS A 78 -14.82 4.07 -6.05
C HIS A 78 -15.78 2.92 -5.75
N TYR A 79 -15.34 1.91 -4.99
CA TYR A 79 -16.18 0.76 -4.62
C TYR A 79 -16.75 -0.01 -5.81
N CYS A 80 -15.99 -0.05 -6.92
CA CYS A 80 -16.35 -0.61 -8.23
C CYS A 80 -17.31 0.26 -9.07
N ASP A 81 -17.51 1.53 -8.71
CA ASP A 81 -18.34 2.46 -9.50
C ASP A 81 -17.56 3.17 -10.62
N LYS A 82 -16.22 3.21 -10.56
CA LYS A 82 -15.41 3.77 -11.66
C LYS A 82 -15.52 2.83 -12.89
N PRO A 83 -15.81 3.32 -14.11
CA PRO A 83 -15.83 2.48 -15.31
C PRO A 83 -14.53 1.68 -15.50
N LEU A 84 -14.64 0.42 -15.93
CA LEU A 84 -13.48 -0.45 -16.15
C LEU A 84 -12.52 0.13 -17.20
N GLU A 85 -13.06 0.80 -18.22
CA GLU A 85 -12.24 1.46 -19.25
C GLU A 85 -11.32 2.53 -18.64
N ASP A 86 -11.83 3.37 -17.72
CA ASP A 86 -11.04 4.38 -17.03
C ASP A 86 -9.96 3.75 -16.15
N VAL A 87 -10.28 2.65 -15.45
CA VAL A 87 -9.29 1.91 -14.65
C VAL A 87 -8.21 1.30 -15.54
N TYR A 88 -8.57 0.74 -16.68
CA TYR A 88 -7.61 0.18 -17.64
C TYR A 88 -6.70 1.25 -18.22
N GLU A 89 -7.22 2.43 -18.55
CA GLU A 89 -6.40 3.55 -19.00
C GLU A 89 -5.40 4.03 -17.93
N GLU A 90 -5.80 4.02 -16.65
CA GLU A 90 -4.89 4.34 -15.54
C GLU A 90 -3.81 3.27 -15.35
N ILE A 91 -4.16 1.99 -15.49
CA ILE A 91 -3.21 0.86 -15.47
C ILE A 91 -2.22 0.98 -16.64
N ASP A 92 -2.71 1.21 -17.85
CA ASP A 92 -1.90 1.39 -19.05
C ASP A 92 -0.94 2.57 -18.89
N ARG A 93 -1.39 3.65 -18.25
CA ARG A 93 -0.55 4.83 -17.99
C ARG A 93 0.60 4.50 -17.03
N TYR A 94 0.34 3.83 -15.91
CA TYR A 94 1.45 3.36 -15.05
C TYR A 94 2.36 2.37 -15.77
N ALA A 95 1.80 1.46 -16.54
CA ALA A 95 2.59 0.47 -17.27
C ALA A 95 3.49 1.11 -18.33
N SER A 96 3.06 2.21 -18.95
CA SER A 96 3.87 2.97 -19.90
C SER A 96 5.16 3.55 -19.30
N TRP A 97 5.21 3.73 -17.97
CA TRP A 97 6.41 4.23 -17.27
C TRP A 97 7.61 3.29 -17.44
N SER A 98 7.38 1.99 -17.62
CA SER A 98 8.43 0.99 -17.87
C SER A 98 9.21 1.22 -19.18
N ALA A 99 8.70 2.04 -20.11
CA ALA A 99 9.44 2.43 -21.30
C ALA A 99 10.69 3.29 -21.00
N SER A 100 10.77 3.85 -19.78
CA SER A 100 11.92 4.59 -19.29
C SER A 100 12.66 3.81 -18.21
N GLU A 101 13.99 3.81 -18.28
CA GLU A 101 14.84 3.06 -17.36
C GLU A 101 14.56 3.43 -15.90
N GLY A 102 14.35 2.43 -15.06
CA GLY A 102 14.09 2.58 -13.63
C GLY A 102 12.69 3.09 -13.26
N LEU A 103 11.83 3.46 -14.22
CA LEU A 103 10.51 4.03 -13.91
C LEU A 103 9.37 3.00 -13.79
N GLY A 104 9.56 1.78 -14.30
CA GLY A 104 8.53 0.74 -14.21
C GLY A 104 8.19 0.35 -12.78
N LEU A 105 6.90 0.21 -12.50
CA LEU A 105 6.38 -0.23 -11.20
C LEU A 105 6.17 -1.75 -11.20
N GLY A 106 6.19 -2.39 -10.03
CA GLY A 106 6.01 -3.83 -9.89
C GLY A 106 4.55 -4.28 -9.77
N GLY A 107 3.63 -3.38 -9.44
CA GLY A 107 2.24 -3.74 -9.20
C GLY A 107 1.30 -2.55 -9.14
N ILE A 108 0.04 -2.82 -8.80
CA ILE A 108 -1.03 -1.85 -8.68
C ILE A 108 -1.79 -2.09 -7.37
N LEU A 109 -2.06 -0.99 -6.66
CA LEU A 109 -2.99 -0.96 -5.54
C LEU A 109 -4.31 -0.37 -6.03
N LEU A 110 -5.38 -1.15 -5.91
CA LEU A 110 -6.76 -0.73 -6.11
C LEU A 110 -7.32 -0.26 -4.77
N ASP A 111 -7.56 1.04 -4.64
CA ASP A 111 -8.08 1.67 -3.45
C ASP A 111 -9.60 1.87 -3.51
N GLU A 112 -10.23 1.97 -2.33
CA GLU A 112 -11.68 1.95 -2.18
C GLU A 112 -12.30 0.69 -2.80
N THR A 113 -11.68 -0.47 -2.61
CA THR A 113 -12.34 -1.75 -2.96
C THR A 113 -13.50 -2.02 -2.01
N PRO A 114 -14.61 -2.65 -2.45
CA PRO A 114 -15.74 -2.92 -1.57
C PRO A 114 -15.40 -3.98 -0.53
N ASN A 115 -16.11 -3.93 0.61
CA ASN A 115 -16.06 -4.98 1.62
C ASN A 115 -17.27 -5.94 1.56
N HIS A 116 -18.38 -5.53 0.96
CA HIS A 116 -19.59 -6.36 0.82
C HIS A 116 -19.70 -7.00 -0.56
N TYR A 117 -19.90 -8.31 -0.56
CA TYR A 117 -19.99 -9.12 -1.78
C TYR A 117 -21.21 -8.75 -2.64
N SER A 118 -20.98 -8.71 -3.96
CA SER A 118 -22.00 -8.92 -4.99
C SER A 118 -21.32 -9.57 -6.20
N GLU A 119 -22.08 -10.26 -7.05
CA GLU A 119 -21.54 -10.89 -8.26
C GLU A 119 -20.89 -9.86 -9.19
N GLU A 120 -21.46 -8.64 -9.27
CA GLU A 120 -20.94 -7.55 -10.09
C GLU A 120 -19.60 -7.03 -9.56
N ARG A 121 -19.47 -6.87 -8.24
CA ARG A 121 -18.22 -6.42 -7.60
C ARG A 121 -17.12 -7.45 -7.73
N GLU A 122 -17.44 -8.72 -7.56
CA GLU A 122 -16.51 -9.82 -7.80
C GLU A 122 -16.02 -9.82 -9.25
N ALA A 123 -16.95 -9.76 -10.22
CA ALA A 123 -16.62 -9.72 -11.64
C ALA A 123 -15.75 -8.50 -12.00
N TYR A 124 -16.05 -7.33 -11.42
CA TYR A 124 -15.26 -6.12 -11.61
C TYR A 124 -13.81 -6.29 -11.11
N LEU A 125 -13.62 -6.74 -9.87
CA LEU A 125 -12.29 -6.91 -9.29
C LEU A 125 -11.48 -8.01 -10.00
N LEU A 126 -12.13 -9.10 -10.45
CA LEU A 126 -11.51 -10.12 -11.29
C LEU A 126 -11.05 -9.54 -12.63
N ALA A 127 -11.85 -8.67 -13.24
CA ALA A 127 -11.50 -8.02 -14.49
C ALA A 127 -10.26 -7.10 -14.33
N CYS A 128 -10.20 -6.31 -13.25
CA CYS A 128 -9.03 -5.51 -12.91
C CYS A 128 -7.79 -6.37 -12.65
N THR A 129 -7.90 -7.39 -11.79
CA THR A 129 -6.81 -8.31 -11.46
C THR A 129 -6.24 -8.97 -12.71
N LYS A 130 -7.12 -9.51 -13.58
CA LYS A 130 -6.70 -10.13 -14.84
C LYS A 130 -5.97 -9.14 -15.74
N TYR A 131 -6.47 -7.90 -15.85
CA TYR A 131 -5.84 -6.87 -16.67
C TYR A 131 -4.43 -6.56 -16.17
N ILE A 132 -4.27 -6.27 -14.88
CA ILE A 132 -2.97 -6.00 -14.23
C ILE A 132 -2.00 -7.17 -14.44
N LYS A 133 -2.43 -8.41 -14.16
CA LYS A 133 -1.60 -9.60 -14.30
C LYS A 133 -1.19 -9.90 -15.75
N SER A 134 -1.93 -9.41 -16.74
CA SER A 134 -1.62 -9.62 -18.16
C SER A 134 -0.78 -8.50 -18.79
N HIS A 135 -0.61 -7.37 -18.11
CA HIS A 135 -0.07 -6.17 -18.74
C HIS A 135 1.47 -6.08 -18.61
N ASP A 136 2.19 -6.35 -19.71
CA ASP A 136 3.66 -6.46 -19.73
C ASP A 136 4.45 -5.27 -19.16
N GLY A 137 3.94 -4.05 -19.26
CA GLY A 137 4.57 -2.86 -18.68
C GLY A 137 4.47 -2.70 -17.15
N ILE A 138 3.65 -3.51 -16.46
CA ILE A 138 3.71 -3.65 -15.00
C ILE A 138 4.76 -4.70 -14.70
N LEU A 139 5.90 -4.34 -14.12
CA LEU A 139 7.06 -5.23 -14.02
C LEU A 139 6.89 -6.28 -12.91
N ARG A 140 7.96 -7.07 -12.68
CA ARG A 140 8.06 -8.08 -11.62
C ARG A 140 6.92 -9.11 -11.73
N ASP A 141 6.29 -9.44 -10.61
CA ASP A 141 5.19 -10.38 -10.44
C ASP A 141 3.80 -9.72 -10.53
N ARG A 142 3.74 -8.42 -10.89
CA ARG A 142 2.49 -7.69 -11.15
C ARG A 142 1.57 -7.72 -9.94
N MET A 143 2.12 -7.37 -8.77
CA MET A 143 1.39 -7.46 -7.51
C MET A 143 0.07 -6.69 -7.58
N VAL A 144 -1.03 -7.30 -7.11
CA VAL A 144 -2.34 -6.69 -6.97
C VAL A 144 -2.64 -6.52 -5.49
N VAL A 145 -2.77 -5.28 -5.04
CA VAL A 145 -3.14 -4.93 -3.68
C VAL A 145 -4.57 -4.40 -3.68
N HIS A 146 -5.43 -4.93 -2.82
CA HIS A 146 -6.76 -4.35 -2.58
C HIS A 146 -6.76 -3.58 -1.27
N ASN A 147 -7.27 -2.35 -1.28
CA ASN A 147 -7.55 -1.61 -0.05
C ASN A 147 -9.06 -1.41 0.15
N PRO A 148 -9.70 -2.28 0.94
CA PRO A 148 -11.08 -2.07 1.42
C PRO A 148 -11.16 -1.32 2.76
N GLY A 149 -10.02 -1.06 3.42
CA GLY A 149 -9.92 -0.49 4.77
C GLY A 149 -10.41 -1.39 5.91
N THR A 150 -11.22 -2.41 5.60
CA THR A 150 -11.80 -3.38 6.53
C THR A 150 -11.83 -4.76 5.87
N PRO A 151 -11.93 -5.87 6.64
CA PRO A 151 -11.96 -7.21 6.04
C PRO A 151 -13.15 -7.35 5.08
N PRO A 152 -12.90 -7.67 3.78
CA PRO A 152 -13.96 -7.87 2.82
C PRO A 152 -14.62 -9.24 3.03
N ASP A 153 -15.80 -9.46 2.47
CA ASP A 153 -16.42 -10.79 2.40
C ASP A 153 -15.56 -11.74 1.54
N ALA A 154 -15.57 -13.04 1.88
CA ALA A 154 -14.64 -14.02 1.31
C ALA A 154 -14.64 -14.07 -0.23
N GLY A 155 -15.81 -13.96 -0.88
CA GLY A 155 -15.91 -13.96 -2.35
C GLY A 155 -15.15 -12.81 -3.00
N LEU A 156 -15.00 -11.66 -2.33
CA LEU A 156 -14.17 -10.56 -2.82
C LEU A 156 -12.68 -10.82 -2.59
N ALA A 157 -12.30 -11.49 -1.50
CA ALA A 157 -10.91 -11.88 -1.24
C ALA A 157 -10.42 -13.03 -2.15
N ASP A 158 -11.36 -13.78 -2.74
CA ASP A 158 -11.11 -14.84 -3.72
C ASP A 158 -10.91 -14.31 -5.15
N THR A 159 -11.06 -13.00 -5.37
CA THR A 159 -10.71 -12.34 -6.65
C THR A 159 -9.20 -12.26 -6.93
N CYS A 160 -8.41 -13.01 -6.16
CA CYS A 160 -6.96 -13.19 -6.23
C CYS A 160 -6.09 -11.93 -6.05
N PRO A 161 -6.38 -11.00 -5.09
CA PRO A 161 -5.36 -10.04 -4.68
C PRO A 161 -4.21 -10.78 -3.96
N ASP A 162 -2.98 -10.35 -4.25
CA ASP A 162 -1.78 -10.84 -3.56
C ASP A 162 -1.73 -10.32 -2.11
N LEU A 163 -2.25 -9.11 -1.87
CA LEU A 163 -2.33 -8.47 -0.56
C LEU A 163 -3.67 -7.72 -0.40
N ILE A 164 -4.24 -7.77 0.80
CA ILE A 164 -5.45 -7.06 1.19
C ILE A 164 -5.11 -6.18 2.39
N LEU A 165 -5.40 -4.88 2.31
CA LEU A 165 -5.29 -3.97 3.43
C LEU A 165 -6.55 -4.11 4.30
N THR A 166 -6.52 -5.09 5.20
CA THR A 166 -7.68 -5.53 5.96
C THR A 166 -8.02 -4.62 7.15
N CYS A 167 -7.15 -3.68 7.49
CA CYS A 167 -7.39 -2.76 8.59
C CYS A 167 -6.71 -1.41 8.31
N GLU A 168 -7.50 -0.37 8.17
CA GLU A 168 -7.08 1.03 8.07
C GLU A 168 -7.89 1.86 9.06
N GLU A 169 -7.36 2.05 10.27
CA GLU A 169 -8.12 2.66 11.37
C GLU A 169 -7.19 3.50 12.29
N PRO A 170 -7.71 4.55 12.94
CA PRO A 170 -7.03 5.15 14.08
C PRO A 170 -6.93 4.15 15.24
N TYR A 171 -5.86 4.27 16.03
CA TYR A 171 -5.56 3.36 17.14
C TYR A 171 -6.73 3.12 18.10
N GLU A 172 -7.50 4.17 18.42
CA GLU A 172 -8.67 4.07 19.28
C GLU A 172 -9.75 3.16 18.68
N ARG A 173 -10.06 3.30 17.38
CA ARG A 173 -11.01 2.43 16.70
C ARG A 173 -10.48 1.02 16.52
N TYR A 174 -9.22 0.87 16.14
CA TYR A 174 -8.56 -0.44 16.09
C TYR A 174 -8.74 -1.19 17.42
N SER A 175 -8.56 -0.51 18.55
CA SER A 175 -8.65 -1.11 19.88
C SER A 175 -10.08 -1.41 20.34
N SER A 176 -11.11 -1.03 19.57
CA SER A 176 -12.50 -1.23 19.93
C SER A 176 -12.97 -2.67 19.71
N ASP A 177 -13.96 -3.11 20.51
CA ASP A 177 -14.58 -4.42 20.34
C ASP A 177 -15.20 -4.60 18.95
N GLU A 178 -15.75 -3.54 18.37
CA GLU A 178 -16.36 -3.55 17.03
C GLU A 178 -15.34 -3.99 15.95
N VAL A 179 -14.19 -3.31 15.89
CA VAL A 179 -13.15 -3.59 14.89
C VAL A 179 -12.48 -4.93 15.16
N GLN A 180 -12.16 -5.24 16.42
CA GLN A 180 -11.56 -6.53 16.77
C GLN A 180 -12.50 -7.70 16.48
N HIS A 181 -13.82 -7.54 16.71
CA HIS A 181 -14.80 -8.56 16.36
C HIS A 181 -14.85 -8.78 14.84
N ARG A 182 -14.93 -7.70 14.05
CA ARG A 182 -14.96 -7.82 12.58
C ARG A 182 -13.71 -8.50 12.02
N LEU A 183 -12.53 -8.19 12.56
CA LEU A 183 -11.28 -8.82 12.17
C LEU A 183 -11.23 -10.32 12.55
N ALA A 184 -11.91 -10.71 13.63
CA ALA A 184 -12.01 -12.11 14.06
C ALA A 184 -13.05 -12.90 13.26
N GLU A 185 -14.13 -12.27 12.80
CA GLU A 185 -15.17 -12.89 11.97
C GLU A 185 -14.67 -13.24 10.56
N LEU A 186 -13.78 -12.42 10.00
CA LEU A 186 -13.23 -12.59 8.66
C LEU A 186 -11.69 -12.66 8.70
N PRO A 187 -11.14 -13.76 9.23
CA PRO A 187 -9.70 -13.94 9.30
C PRO A 187 -9.13 -14.25 7.92
N TYR A 188 -8.05 -13.57 7.58
CA TYR A 188 -7.26 -13.82 6.39
C TYR A 188 -5.86 -14.28 6.77
N ASP A 189 -5.21 -15.05 5.87
CA ASP A 189 -3.84 -15.46 6.08
C ASP A 189 -2.95 -14.23 6.24
N ARG A 190 -2.14 -14.20 7.31
CA ARG A 190 -1.23 -13.11 7.64
C ARG A 190 -0.39 -12.65 6.44
N SER A 191 0.10 -13.59 5.62
CA SER A 191 0.92 -13.29 4.44
C SER A 191 0.18 -12.46 3.37
N ARG A 192 -1.16 -12.47 3.41
CA ARG A 192 -2.05 -11.73 2.51
C ARG A 192 -2.62 -10.46 3.15
N CYS A 193 -2.20 -10.09 4.36
CA CYS A 193 -2.76 -8.94 5.08
C CYS A 193 -1.77 -7.78 5.19
N GLY A 194 -2.27 -6.56 5.02
CA GLY A 194 -1.61 -5.30 5.38
C GLY A 194 -2.44 -4.49 6.36
N TYR A 195 -1.80 -3.83 7.32
CA TYR A 195 -2.46 -3.00 8.35
C TYR A 195 -1.88 -1.59 8.33
N MET A 196 -2.75 -0.59 8.42
CA MET A 196 -2.44 0.84 8.47
C MET A 196 -3.09 1.44 9.71
N ILE A 197 -2.31 1.71 10.75
CA ILE A 197 -2.82 2.24 12.02
C ILE A 197 -2.21 3.62 12.29
N ASN A 198 -3.06 4.65 12.36
CA ASN A 198 -2.65 6.02 12.68
C ASN A 198 -3.05 6.39 14.12
N ALA A 199 -2.79 7.63 14.53
CA ALA A 199 -3.17 8.15 15.84
C ALA A 199 -2.64 7.30 17.03
N VAL A 200 -1.51 6.61 16.85
CA VAL A 200 -0.96 5.72 17.88
C VAL A 200 -0.37 6.56 19.02
N PRO A 201 -0.76 6.33 20.29
CA PRO A 201 -0.19 7.04 21.42
C PRO A 201 1.33 6.91 21.48
N VAL A 202 2.01 8.02 21.79
CA VAL A 202 3.47 8.05 21.98
C VAL A 202 3.86 7.01 23.03
N GLY A 203 4.82 6.13 22.69
CA GLY A 203 5.25 5.00 23.52
C GLY A 203 4.46 3.70 23.32
N GLY A 204 3.30 3.72 22.67
CA GLY A 204 2.51 2.54 22.33
C GLY A 204 2.96 1.81 21.05
N LEU A 205 3.70 2.50 20.18
CA LEU A 205 4.04 2.02 18.84
C LEU A 205 4.79 0.68 18.83
N ALA A 206 5.86 0.54 19.61
CA ALA A 206 6.67 -0.68 19.57
C ALA A 206 5.89 -1.91 20.04
N GLY A 207 5.02 -1.75 21.06
CA GLY A 207 4.13 -2.81 21.52
C GLY A 207 3.14 -3.23 20.42
N LEU A 208 2.49 -2.24 19.80
CA LEU A 208 1.54 -2.46 18.72
C LEU A 208 2.19 -3.12 17.50
N VAL A 209 3.37 -2.66 17.06
CA VAL A 209 4.07 -3.25 15.91
C VAL A 209 4.41 -4.72 16.17
N ARG A 210 4.87 -5.08 17.38
CA ARG A 210 5.14 -6.48 17.72
C ARG A 210 3.88 -7.35 17.66
N GLU A 211 2.74 -6.84 18.10
CA GLU A 211 1.45 -7.54 17.99
C GLU A 211 1.00 -7.67 16.53
N LEU A 212 1.01 -6.57 15.78
CA LEU A 212 0.56 -6.53 14.39
C LEU A 212 1.42 -7.39 13.46
N ARG A 213 2.68 -7.62 13.83
CA ARG A 213 3.54 -8.57 13.12
C ARG A 213 2.96 -9.96 13.08
N ASP A 214 2.22 -10.43 14.08
CA ASP A 214 1.54 -11.73 14.03
C ASP A 214 0.31 -11.73 13.11
N ARG A 215 -0.18 -10.54 12.71
CA ARG A 215 -1.44 -10.35 11.97
C ARG A 215 -1.27 -9.99 10.49
N ALA A 216 -0.15 -9.37 10.12
CA ALA A 216 0.03 -8.85 8.76
C ALA A 216 1.47 -8.93 8.24
N ALA A 217 1.58 -9.10 6.93
CA ALA A 217 2.85 -9.10 6.20
C ALA A 217 3.44 -7.70 6.06
N TYR A 218 2.61 -6.67 5.92
CA TYR A 218 3.06 -5.28 5.75
C TYR A 218 2.36 -4.35 6.72
N LEU A 219 3.13 -3.46 7.36
CA LEU A 219 2.64 -2.57 8.39
C LEU A 219 2.97 -1.11 8.07
N PHE A 220 1.98 -0.24 8.21
CA PHE A 220 2.14 1.20 8.36
C PHE A 220 1.59 1.58 9.73
N VAL A 221 2.43 2.14 10.60
CA VAL A 221 2.02 2.52 11.96
C VAL A 221 2.59 3.89 12.26
N THR A 222 1.74 4.84 12.68
CA THR A 222 2.15 6.22 12.91
C THR A 222 1.41 6.86 14.07
N GLU A 223 2.07 7.81 14.74
CA GLU A 223 1.48 8.67 15.76
C GLU A 223 0.71 9.86 15.15
N VAL A 224 0.89 10.11 13.85
CA VAL A 224 0.24 11.23 13.17
C VAL A 224 -1.27 11.02 13.09
N GLU A 225 -2.01 12.09 13.39
CA GLU A 225 -3.44 12.22 13.14
C GLU A 225 -3.69 13.16 11.94
N GLY A 226 -4.73 12.90 11.16
CA GLY A 226 -5.13 13.76 10.03
C GLY A 226 -4.32 13.50 8.75
N ASP A 227 -3.23 14.23 8.54
CA ASP A 227 -2.41 14.22 7.31
C ASP A 227 -1.36 13.09 7.28
N PHE A 228 -1.69 11.92 7.85
CA PHE A 228 -0.72 10.85 8.17
C PHE A 228 -0.04 10.20 6.96
N TYR A 229 -0.60 10.32 5.75
CA TYR A 229 0.06 9.87 4.52
C TYR A 229 0.90 10.96 3.83
N GLU A 230 0.76 12.23 4.24
CA GLU A 230 1.41 13.38 3.62
C GLU A 230 2.67 13.83 4.39
N ARG A 231 3.06 13.08 5.42
CA ARG A 231 4.31 13.31 6.16
C ARG A 231 4.80 12.05 6.87
N PHE A 232 6.10 12.01 7.15
CA PHE A 232 6.68 11.01 8.05
C PHE A 232 6.39 11.41 9.50
N GLY A 233 6.05 10.43 10.34
CA GLY A 233 5.85 10.65 11.75
C GLY A 233 7.14 11.11 12.43
N PRO A 234 7.12 12.21 13.21
CA PRO A 234 8.34 12.77 13.83
C PRO A 234 9.10 11.78 14.71
N THR A 235 8.40 10.84 15.33
CA THR A 235 8.95 9.79 16.19
C THR A 235 8.59 8.39 15.72
N SER A 236 7.42 8.22 15.09
CA SER A 236 6.97 6.89 14.69
C SER A 236 7.74 6.31 13.52
N TRP A 237 8.29 7.13 12.61
CA TRP A 237 8.94 6.62 11.41
C TRP A 237 10.19 5.77 11.76
N GLU A 238 11.09 6.33 12.56
CA GLU A 238 12.25 5.59 13.07
C GLU A 238 11.82 4.47 14.03
N GLY A 239 10.84 4.74 14.89
CA GLY A 239 10.31 3.75 15.84
C GLY A 239 9.72 2.52 15.15
N LEU A 240 9.07 2.68 14.00
CA LEU A 240 8.52 1.60 13.18
C LEU A 240 9.64 0.72 12.65
N MET A 241 10.70 1.32 12.07
CA MET A 241 11.84 0.55 11.56
C MET A 241 12.50 -0.26 12.68
N HIS A 242 12.72 0.37 13.83
CA HIS A 242 13.30 -0.29 15.00
C HIS A 242 12.43 -1.47 15.46
N ALA A 243 11.13 -1.27 15.64
CA ALA A 243 10.22 -2.31 16.13
C ALA A 243 10.00 -3.47 15.14
N LEU A 244 10.15 -3.23 13.83
CA LEU A 244 10.11 -4.28 12.80
C LEU A 244 11.36 -5.16 12.79
N MET A 245 12.49 -4.64 13.27
CA MET A 245 13.78 -5.34 13.31
C MET A 245 14.04 -6.15 14.59
N GLU A 246 13.20 -5.98 15.62
CA GLU A 246 13.28 -6.74 16.89
C GLU A 246 12.78 -8.20 16.78
#